data_AF-V5I7D8-F1
#
_entry.id   AF-V5I7D8-F1
#
_cell.length_a   1.000
_cell.length_b   1.000
_cell.length_c   1.000
_cell.angle_alpha   90.00
_cell.angle_beta   90.00
_cell.angle_gamma   90.00
#
_symmetry.space_group_name_H-M   'P 1'
#
loop_
_entity.id
_entity.type
_entity.pdbx_description
1 polymer ?
#
loop_
_entity_poly.entity_id
_entity_poly.type
_entity_poly.pdbx_seq_one_letter_code
_entity_poly.pdbx_strand_id
1 'polypeptide(L)'
;EGAAENEAADPSSEDENETAQEKKLRLAKVYLEEIEKEEKARLESEEVDQSLISKRLKEDYLKEAGKLRLTVADKFKNVDTNNIKILKCREQTNSITCMC
;
A
#
# COMPACT_ATOMS: atom_id res chain seq x y z
N GLU A 1 42.49 -4.30 -0.16
CA GLU A 1 41.70 -4.66 -1.36
C GLU A 1 40.25 -4.34 -1.06
N GLY A 2 39.44 -3.64 -1.83
CA GLY A 2 39.52 -2.90 -3.09
C GLY A 2 38.17 -2.16 -3.18
N ALA A 3 38.20 -0.84 -3.32
CA ALA A 3 37.80 -0.13 -4.54
C ALA A 3 36.30 -0.18 -4.87
N ALA A 4 35.59 0.90 -4.53
CA ALA A 4 34.46 1.46 -5.29
C ALA A 4 34.15 2.85 -4.71
N GLU A 5 35.10 3.78 -4.86
CA GLU A 5 34.81 5.21 -4.75
C GLU A 5 33.94 5.57 -5.96
N ASN A 6 32.65 5.76 -5.72
CA ASN A 6 31.73 6.25 -6.74
C ASN A 6 32.02 7.74 -6.89
N GLU A 7 32.92 8.07 -7.83
CA GLU A 7 33.20 9.45 -8.24
C GLU A 7 31.88 10.11 -8.61
N ALA A 8 31.39 10.97 -7.71
CA ALA A 8 30.45 12.01 -8.06
C ALA A 8 31.20 12.92 -9.03
N ALA A 9 31.03 12.65 -10.32
CA ALA A 9 31.50 13.49 -11.40
C ALA A 9 31.02 14.91 -11.12
N ASP A 10 31.98 15.78 -10.76
CA ASP A 10 31.77 17.20 -10.56
C ASP A 10 31.23 17.80 -11.88
N PRO A 11 29.97 18.29 -11.92
CA PRO A 11 29.39 18.84 -13.15
C PRO A 11 30.05 20.17 -13.55
N SER A 12 31.01 20.66 -12.76
CA SER A 12 31.70 21.93 -12.97
C SER A 12 32.98 21.82 -13.81
N SER A 13 33.53 20.63 -14.06
CA SER A 13 34.83 20.49 -14.75
C SER A 13 34.72 20.44 -16.29
N GLU A 14 33.52 20.30 -16.86
CA GLU A 14 33.28 20.33 -18.32
C GLU A 14 32.77 21.70 -18.84
N ASP A 15 32.71 22.73 -17.97
CA ASP A 15 32.02 24.01 -18.22
C ASP A 15 32.86 25.02 -19.04
N GLU A 16 34.17 24.83 -19.18
CA GLU A 16 35.05 25.89 -19.71
C GLU A 16 34.99 26.08 -21.25
N ASN A 17 34.43 25.13 -22.01
CA ASN A 17 34.40 25.15 -23.48
C ASN A 17 32.99 25.04 -24.12
N GLU A 18 31.89 25.12 -23.35
CA GLU A 18 30.52 24.98 -23.92
C GLU A 18 30.04 26.26 -24.64
N THR A 19 29.38 26.10 -25.79
CA THR A 19 28.66 27.21 -26.44
C THR A 19 27.37 27.54 -25.68
N ALA A 20 26.86 28.77 -25.81
CA ALA A 20 25.63 29.20 -25.14
C ALA A 20 24.40 28.32 -25.48
N GLN A 21 24.39 27.71 -26.67
CA GLN A 21 23.32 26.80 -27.13
C GLN A 21 23.42 25.44 -26.46
N GLU A 22 24.64 24.91 -26.31
CA GLU A 22 24.91 23.65 -25.61
C GLU A 22 24.60 23.76 -24.12
N LYS A 23 24.97 24.88 -23.47
CA LYS A 23 24.61 25.18 -22.07
C LYS A 23 23.09 25.14 -21.87
N LYS A 24 22.33 25.74 -22.79
CA LYS A 24 20.86 25.72 -22.75
C LYS A 24 20.30 24.30 -22.87
N LEU A 25 20.86 23.48 -23.76
CA LEU A 25 20.46 22.08 -23.93
C LEU A 25 20.77 21.24 -22.70
N ARG A 26 21.93 21.43 -22.07
CA ARG A 26 22.32 20.76 -20.81
C ARG A 26 21.33 21.09 -19.70
N LEU A 27 21.09 22.38 -19.46
CA LEU A 27 20.15 22.83 -18.42
C LEU A 27 18.73 22.30 -18.66
N ALA A 28 18.29 22.25 -19.92
CA ALA A 28 16.98 21.69 -20.27
C ALA A 28 16.89 20.18 -19.96
N LYS A 29 17.95 19.41 -20.21
CA LYS A 29 18.01 17.98 -19.86
C LYS A 29 17.97 17.75 -18.36
N VAL A 30 18.79 18.48 -17.60
CA VAL A 30 18.79 18.40 -16.12
C VAL A 30 17.41 18.76 -15.55
N TYR A 31 16.75 19.77 -16.12
CA TYR A 31 15.41 20.15 -15.69
C TYR A 31 14.35 19.07 -15.99
N LEU A 32 14.43 18.42 -17.15
CA LEU A 32 13.55 17.29 -17.49
C LEU A 32 13.79 16.09 -16.57
N GLU A 33 15.05 15.78 -16.26
CA GLU A 33 15.41 14.71 -15.32
C GLU A 33 14.87 14.97 -13.90
N GLU A 34 14.93 16.23 -13.43
CA GLU A 34 14.35 16.62 -12.13
C GLU A 34 12.82 16.44 -12.12
N ILE A 35 12.13 16.87 -13.20
CA ILE A 35 10.68 16.69 -13.34
C ILE A 35 10.31 15.20 -13.37
N GLU A 36 11.02 14.39 -14.14
CA GLU A 36 10.75 12.95 -14.23
C GLU A 36 10.90 12.27 -12.87
N LYS A 37 11.91 12.67 -12.10
CA LYS A 37 12.14 12.16 -10.75
C LYS A 37 11.02 12.57 -9.78
N GLU A 38 10.58 13.83 -9.85
CA GLU A 38 9.49 14.34 -9.00
C GLU A 38 8.15 13.68 -9.35
N GLU A 39 7.81 13.57 -10.64
CA GLU A 39 6.59 12.88 -11.09
C GLU A 39 6.59 11.41 -10.73
N LYS A 40 7.73 10.72 -10.85
CA LYS A 40 7.85 9.32 -10.44
C LYS A 40 7.58 9.15 -8.95
N ALA A 41 8.15 10.01 -8.11
CA ALA A 41 7.88 9.99 -6.67
C ALA A 41 6.41 10.28 -6.35
N ARG A 42 5.78 11.21 -7.08
CA ARG A 42 4.35 11.52 -6.92
C ARG A 42 3.47 10.33 -7.32
N LEU A 43 3.72 9.73 -8.48
CA LEU A 43 2.99 8.56 -8.97
C LEU A 43 3.09 7.38 -8.01
N GLU A 44 4.29 7.09 -7.49
CA GLU A 44 4.48 6.02 -6.49
C GLU A 44 3.64 6.27 -5.23
N SER A 45 3.56 7.53 -4.77
CA SER A 45 2.73 7.88 -3.61
C SER A 45 1.22 7.79 -3.90
N GLU A 46 0.77 8.30 -5.05
CA GLU A 46 -0.64 8.32 -5.44
C GLU A 46 -1.15 6.90 -5.73
N GLU A 47 -0.34 6.04 -6.36
CA GLU A 47 -0.70 4.64 -6.62
C GLU A 47 -0.89 3.86 -5.31
N VAL A 48 -0.04 4.08 -4.31
CA VAL A 48 -0.19 3.43 -3.00
C VAL A 48 -1.51 3.83 -2.37
N ASP A 49 -1.82 5.11 -2.31
CA ASP A 49 -3.06 5.62 -1.72
C ASP A 49 -4.31 5.13 -2.46
N GLN A 50 -4.31 5.20 -3.80
CA GLN A 50 -5.40 4.69 -4.64
C GLN A 50 -5.56 3.16 -4.49
N SER A 51 -4.46 2.41 -4.37
CA SER A 51 -4.51 0.96 -4.19
C SER A 51 -5.14 0.56 -2.84
N LEU A 52 -4.90 1.34 -1.78
CA LEU A 52 -5.49 1.07 -0.46
C LEU A 52 -6.99 1.34 -0.47
N ILE A 53 -7.40 2.47 -1.04
CA ILE A 53 -8.81 2.87 -1.15
C ILE A 53 -9.58 1.87 -2.02
N SER A 54 -9.03 1.51 -3.18
CA SER A 54 -9.67 0.56 -4.11
C SER A 54 -9.81 -0.85 -3.52
N LYS A 55 -8.82 -1.33 -2.74
CA LYS A 55 -8.93 -2.60 -2.01
C LYS A 55 -10.11 -2.59 -1.04
N ARG A 56 -10.23 -1.54 -0.23
CA ARG A 56 -11.34 -1.40 0.72
C ARG A 56 -12.70 -1.32 0.04
N LEU A 57 -12.82 -0.48 -0.99
CA LEU A 57 -14.06 -0.36 -1.77
C LEU A 57 -14.48 -1.70 -2.39
N LYS A 58 -13.52 -2.46 -2.92
CA LYS A 58 -13.77 -3.79 -3.48
C LYS A 58 -14.26 -4.77 -2.41
N GLU A 59 -13.67 -4.77 -1.23
CA GLU A 59 -14.12 -5.60 -0.11
C GLU A 59 -15.55 -5.24 0.33
N ASP A 60 -15.84 -3.95 0.49
CA ASP A 60 -17.17 -3.46 0.87
C ASP A 60 -18.22 -3.85 -0.17
N TYR A 61 -17.92 -3.66 -1.46
CA TYR A 61 -18.78 -4.10 -2.56
C TYR A 61 -19.03 -5.62 -2.55
N LEU A 62 -17.98 -6.43 -2.38
CA LEU A 62 -18.12 -7.88 -2.32
C LEU A 62 -18.96 -8.32 -1.11
N LYS A 63 -18.87 -7.59 0.00
CA LYS A 63 -19.67 -7.85 1.21
C LYS A 63 -21.14 -7.55 0.96
N GLU A 64 -21.44 -6.39 0.35
CA GLU A 64 -22.80 -6.00 -0.01
C GLU A 64 -23.42 -6.96 -1.03
N ALA A 65 -22.66 -7.36 -2.05
CA ALA A 65 -23.09 -8.32 -3.05
C ALA A 65 -23.18 -9.77 -2.52
N GLY A 66 -22.78 -10.03 -1.27
CA GLY A 66 -22.77 -11.37 -0.66
C GLY A 66 -21.75 -12.34 -1.26
N LYS A 67 -20.73 -11.83 -1.98
CA LYS A 67 -19.70 -12.62 -2.67
C LYS A 67 -18.34 -12.61 -1.96
N LEU A 68 -18.23 -11.92 -0.82
CA LEU A 68 -16.99 -11.86 -0.04
C LEU A 68 -16.72 -13.19 0.66
N ARG A 69 -15.62 -13.86 0.27
CA ARG A 69 -15.15 -15.09 0.93
C ARG A 69 -14.03 -14.76 1.92
N LEU A 70 -14.27 -15.01 3.21
CA LEU A 70 -13.30 -14.81 4.29
C LEU A 70 -12.69 -16.15 4.73
N THR A 71 -11.35 -16.24 4.73
CA THR A 71 -10.62 -17.39 5.28
C THR A 71 -10.10 -16.99 6.65
N VAL A 72 -10.81 -17.39 7.71
CA VAL A 72 -10.52 -16.95 9.09
C VAL A 72 -10.19 -18.09 10.04
N ALA A 73 -10.22 -19.35 9.58
CA ALA A 73 -10.00 -20.52 10.43
C ALA A 73 -8.70 -20.41 11.24
N ASP A 74 -7.59 -20.04 10.59
CA ASP A 74 -6.27 -19.93 11.24
C ASP A 74 -6.18 -18.80 12.30
N LYS A 75 -7.12 -17.85 12.28
CA LYS A 75 -7.18 -16.76 13.25
C LYS A 75 -7.78 -17.20 14.58
N PHE A 76 -8.49 -18.31 14.62
CA PHE A 76 -9.10 -18.86 15.83
C PHE A 76 -8.27 -20.03 16.35
N LYS A 77 -7.94 -20.02 17.64
CA LYS A 77 -7.15 -21.09 18.28
C LYS A 77 -8.03 -22.14 18.91
N ASN A 78 -8.67 -21.78 20.03
CA ASN A 78 -9.49 -22.68 20.84
C ASN A 78 -10.63 -21.90 21.49
N VAL A 79 -11.65 -22.64 21.95
CA VAL A 79 -12.75 -22.09 22.72
C VAL A 79 -12.26 -21.77 24.14
N ASP A 80 -12.45 -20.54 24.59
CA ASP A 80 -12.25 -20.19 26.00
C ASP A 80 -13.44 -20.67 26.82
N THR A 81 -13.23 -21.78 27.54
CA THR A 81 -14.26 -22.42 28.38
C THR A 81 -14.72 -21.53 29.52
N ASN A 82 -13.92 -20.56 29.95
CA ASN A 82 -14.28 -19.66 31.05
C ASN A 82 -15.33 -18.62 30.63
N ASN A 83 -15.42 -18.33 29.34
CA ASN A 83 -16.39 -17.36 28.80
C ASN A 83 -17.73 -17.99 28.40
N ILE A 84 -17.89 -19.31 28.58
CA ILE A 84 -19.15 -19.99 28.28
C ILE A 84 -20.18 -19.64 29.36
N LYS A 85 -21.28 -19.01 28.96
CA LYS A 85 -22.39 -18.66 29.85
C LYS A 85 -23.60 -19.54 29.56
N ILE A 86 -24.10 -20.23 30.60
CA ILE A 86 -25.33 -21.02 30.51
C ILE A 86 -26.47 -20.17 31.03
N LEU A 87 -27.36 -19.75 30.13
CA LEU A 87 -28.57 -19.01 30.47
C LEU A 87 -29.72 -20.00 30.66
N LYS A 88 -30.42 -19.89 31.79
CA LYS A 88 -31.62 -20.68 32.08
C LYS A 88 -32.83 -19.76 32.08
N CYS A 89 -33.79 -20.01 31.22
CA CYS A 89 -35.07 -19.33 31.23
C CYS A 89 -36.10 -20.22 31.94
N ARG A 90 -36.78 -19.69 32.95
CA ARG A 90 -37.77 -20.46 33.73
C ARG A 90 -39.09 -20.65 32.97
N GLU A 91 -39.38 -19.75 32.04
CA GLU A 91 -40.63 -19.70 31.27
C GLU A 91 -40.57 -20.58 30.01
N GLN A 92 -39.37 -20.89 29.53
CA GLN A 92 -39.17 -21.74 28.36
C GLN A 92 -38.75 -23.13 28.82
N THR A 93 -39.73 -24.04 28.92
CA THR A 93 -39.52 -25.43 29.32
C THR A 93 -39.32 -26.38 28.13
N ASN A 94 -39.64 -25.93 26.92
CA ASN A 94 -39.44 -26.69 25.69
C ASN A 94 -38.03 -26.49 25.14
N SER A 95 -37.51 -27.51 24.45
CA SER A 95 -36.20 -27.44 23.79
C SER A 95 -36.18 -26.43 22.65
N ILE A 96 -35.13 -25.62 22.55
CA ILE A 96 -34.91 -24.70 21.42
C ILE A 96 -34.63 -25.53 20.17
N THR A 97 -35.48 -25.40 19.15
CA THR A 97 -35.35 -26.14 17.88
C THR A 97 -34.62 -25.33 16.80
N CYS A 98 -34.64 -24.00 16.88
CA CYS A 98 -33.98 -23.11 15.92
C CYS A 98 -33.58 -21.78 16.58
N MET A 99 -32.54 -21.15 16.02
CA MET A 99 -32.06 -19.79 16.35
C MET A 99 -31.85 -19.04 15.03
N CYS A 100 -32.08 -17.72 15.03
CA CYS A 100 -31.86 -16.84 13.88
C CYS A 100 -30.64 -15.95 14.11
#